data_AF-A0A354MVV5-F1
#
_entry.id   AF-A0A354MVV5-F1
#
_cell.length_a   1.000
_cell.length_b   1.000
_cell.length_c   1.000
_cell.angle_alpha   90.00
_cell.angle_beta   90.00
_cell.angle_gamma   90.00
#
_symmetry.space_group_name_H-M   'P 1'
#
loop_
_entity.id
_entity.type
_entity.pdbx_description
1 polymer ?
#
loop_
_entity_poly.entity_id
_entity_poly.type
_entity_poly.pdbx_seq_one_letter_code
_entity_poly.pdbx_strand_id
1 'polypeptide(L)'
;IKSSYYINKADFVACHNHAYLNKYDMISDVKPGGTFLLDCQWSADELDENLPASVKSYIANNNVKFYIINATKLAIDLGNAKVKNTVLQSAFFT
;
A
#
# COMPACT_ATOMS: atom_id res chain seq x y z
N ILE A 1 -12.71 -8.27 20.47
CA ILE A 1 -13.16 -7.21 19.53
C ILE A 1 -14.59 -6.83 19.90
N LYS A 2 -14.86 -5.57 20.20
CA LYS A 2 -16.21 -5.05 20.54
C LYS A 2 -16.66 -3.90 19.61
N SER A 3 -15.80 -3.49 18.69
CA SER A 3 -16.07 -2.41 17.73
C SER A 3 -16.78 -2.96 16.51
N SER A 4 -18.05 -2.58 16.30
CA SER A 4 -18.87 -2.96 15.15
C SER A 4 -18.95 -1.85 14.09
N TYR A 5 -17.87 -1.10 13.91
CA TYR A 5 -17.76 0.02 12.98
C TYR A 5 -16.49 -0.11 12.12
N TYR A 6 -16.46 0.57 10.97
CA TYR A 6 -15.31 0.55 10.07
C TYR A 6 -14.07 1.18 10.71
N ILE A 7 -12.89 0.65 10.39
CA ILE A 7 -11.63 1.25 10.76
C ILE A 7 -11.44 2.54 9.95
N ASN A 8 -11.15 3.64 10.62
CA ASN A 8 -10.80 4.93 10.02
C ASN A 8 -9.40 5.43 10.43
N LYS A 9 -8.72 4.66 11.28
CA LYS A 9 -7.34 4.85 11.74
C LYS A 9 -6.70 3.49 11.93
N ALA A 10 -5.96 3.04 10.93
CA ALA A 10 -5.31 1.76 10.87
C ALA A 10 -3.80 1.87 11.11
N ASP A 11 -3.24 0.86 11.77
CA ASP A 11 -1.79 0.73 11.96
C ASP A 11 -1.09 0.28 10.67
N PHE A 12 -1.82 -0.42 9.79
CA PHE A 12 -1.37 -0.88 8.48
C PHE A 12 -2.50 -0.74 7.46
N VAL A 13 -2.21 -0.14 6.30
CA VAL A 13 -3.13 -0.10 5.14
C VAL A 13 -2.37 -0.61 3.92
N ALA A 14 -2.99 -1.49 3.13
CA ALA A 14 -2.46 -1.95 1.86
C ALA A 14 -3.37 -1.55 0.69
N CYS A 15 -2.75 -1.05 -0.38
CA CYS A 15 -3.39 -0.73 -1.64
C CYS A 15 -2.93 -1.74 -2.71
N HIS A 16 -3.78 -2.71 -3.03
CA HIS A 16 -3.45 -3.80 -3.97
C HIS A 16 -3.62 -3.41 -5.46
N ASN A 17 -3.92 -2.14 -5.73
CA ASN A 17 -4.03 -1.57 -7.07
C ASN A 17 -3.75 -0.07 -7.05
N HIS A 18 -2.60 0.34 -7.56
CA HIS A 18 -2.17 1.74 -7.63
C HIS A 18 -3.20 2.72 -8.23
N ALA A 19 -4.07 2.27 -9.14
CA ALA A 19 -5.12 3.11 -9.74
C ALA A 19 -6.09 3.69 -8.70
N TYR A 20 -6.16 3.11 -7.50
CA TYR A 20 -7.02 3.58 -6.41
C TYR A 20 -6.50 4.83 -5.71
N LEU A 21 -5.21 5.12 -5.76
CA LEU A 21 -4.64 6.33 -5.15
C LEU A 21 -5.18 7.63 -5.74
N ASN A 22 -5.60 7.60 -7.01
CA ASN A 22 -6.21 8.75 -7.69
C ASN A 22 -7.74 8.82 -7.49
N LYS A 23 -8.36 7.75 -6.99
CA LYS A 23 -9.82 7.63 -6.89
C LYS A 23 -10.34 7.75 -5.46
N TYR A 24 -9.55 7.30 -4.49
CA TYR A 24 -9.95 7.20 -3.10
C TYR A 24 -8.86 7.73 -2.19
N ASP A 25 -9.26 8.41 -1.12
CA ASP A 25 -8.36 8.84 -0.07
C ASP A 25 -8.07 7.68 0.89
N MET A 26 -7.15 6.79 0.50
CA MET A 26 -6.76 5.63 1.31
C MET A 26 -5.65 5.97 2.32
N ILE A 27 -4.85 6.99 2.04
CA ILE A 27 -3.66 7.30 2.84
C ILE A 27 -4.04 7.95 4.18
N SER A 28 -5.14 8.70 4.22
CA SER A 28 -5.59 9.39 5.44
C SER A 28 -6.08 8.46 6.54
N ASP A 29 -6.41 7.21 6.21
CA ASP A 29 -6.77 6.16 7.16
C ASP A 29 -5.55 5.60 7.91
N VAL A 30 -4.32 5.85 7.44
CA VAL A 30 -3.10 5.39 8.14
C VAL A 30 -2.87 6.25 9.37
N LYS A 31 -2.56 5.66 10.53
CA LYS A 31 -2.12 6.44 11.69
C LYS A 31 -0.74 7.07 11.45
N PRO A 32 -0.43 8.22 12.06
CA PRO A 32 0.95 8.70 12.11
C PRO A 32 1.89 7.63 12.67
N GLY A 33 3.03 7.40 12.01
CA GLY A 33 3.97 6.31 12.32
C GLY A 33 3.54 4.91 11.85
N GLY A 34 2.33 4.79 11.27
CA GLY A 34 1.79 3.55 10.71
C GLY A 34 2.46 3.15 9.40
N THR A 35 1.98 2.05 8.82
CA THR A 35 2.55 1.47 7.61
C THR A 35 1.59 1.55 6.43
N PHE A 36 2.11 1.94 5.26
CA PHE A 36 1.38 1.90 3.99
C PHE A 36 2.11 1.02 2.99
N LEU A 37 1.43 0.00 2.47
CA LEU A 37 1.94 -0.90 1.43
C LEU A 37 1.22 -0.62 0.11
N LEU A 38 1.98 -0.33 -0.95
CA LEU A 38 1.44 -0.13 -2.30
C LEU A 38 1.89 -1.25 -3.24
N ASP A 39 0.92 -1.91 -3.88
CA ASP A 39 1.17 -2.81 -5.00
C ASP A 39 1.17 -2.05 -6.33
N CYS A 40 2.35 -1.88 -6.90
CA CYS A 40 2.59 -1.15 -8.14
C CYS A 40 3.75 -1.75 -8.94
N GLN A 41 3.82 -1.38 -10.22
CA GLN A 41 4.92 -1.78 -11.10
C GLN A 41 6.09 -0.79 -11.10
N TRP A 42 5.92 0.35 -10.42
CA TRP A 42 6.90 1.42 -10.33
C TRP A 42 8.11 1.03 -9.48
N SER A 43 9.28 1.48 -9.91
CA SER A 43 10.50 1.52 -9.12
C SER A 43 10.46 2.68 -8.11
N ALA A 44 11.40 2.69 -7.15
CA ALA A 44 11.47 3.74 -6.15
C ALA A 44 11.67 5.14 -6.76
N ASP A 45 12.46 5.22 -7.84
CA ASP A 45 12.76 6.48 -8.53
C ASP A 45 11.53 7.03 -9.28
N GLU A 46 10.64 6.16 -9.75
CA GLU A 46 9.41 6.54 -10.46
C GLU A 46 8.29 6.99 -9.52
N LEU A 47 8.42 6.78 -8.20
CA LEU A 47 7.36 7.10 -7.24
C LEU A 47 7.05 8.59 -7.17
N ASP A 48 8.07 9.45 -7.29
CA ASP A 48 7.85 10.89 -7.15
C ASP A 48 6.98 11.43 -8.30
N GLU A 49 7.13 10.90 -9.50
CA GLU A 49 6.33 11.29 -10.67
C GLU A 49 4.91 10.70 -10.63
N ASN A 50 4.75 9.48 -10.11
CA ASN A 50 3.49 8.74 -10.18
C ASN A 50 2.57 8.94 -8.97
N LEU A 51 3.12 9.24 -7.79
CA LEU A 51 2.30 9.41 -6.58
C LEU A 51 1.60 10.78 -6.57
N PRO A 52 0.30 10.81 -6.24
CA PRO A 52 -0.40 12.07 -6.00
C PRO A 52 0.28 12.91 -4.92
N ALA A 53 0.31 14.23 -5.11
CA ALA A 53 0.95 15.15 -4.16
C ALA A 53 0.35 15.04 -2.74
N SER A 54 -0.95 14.79 -2.62
CA SER A 54 -1.62 14.57 -1.33
C SER A 54 -1.08 13.35 -0.58
N VAL A 55 -0.84 12.24 -1.30
CA VAL A 55 -0.28 11.01 -0.73
C VAL A 55 1.15 11.23 -0.26
N LYS A 56 2.00 11.84 -1.11
CA LYS A 56 3.39 12.19 -0.74
C LYS A 56 3.45 13.09 0.49
N SER A 57 2.63 14.14 0.52
CA SER A 57 2.54 15.08 1.63
C SER A 57 2.12 14.38 2.93
N TYR A 58 1.10 13.51 2.86
CA TYR A 58 0.64 12.78 4.03
C TYR A 58 1.73 11.86 4.60
N ILE A 59 2.41 11.09 3.74
CA ILE A 59 3.46 10.16 4.15
C ILE A 59 4.58 10.91 4.89
N ALA A 60 5.07 12.01 4.30
CA ALA A 60 6.17 12.80 4.86
C ALA A 60 5.79 13.46 6.19
N ASN A 61 4.61 14.10 6.27
CA ASN A 61 4.20 14.83 7.46
C ASN A 61 3.82 13.93 8.64
N ASN A 62 3.42 12.68 8.37
CA ASN A 62 2.95 11.75 9.40
C ASN A 62 3.94 10.62 9.70
N ASN A 63 5.17 10.69 9.16
CA ASN A 63 6.21 9.66 9.34
C ASN A 63 5.70 8.24 9.01
N VAL A 64 4.91 8.12 7.93
CA VAL A 64 4.39 6.81 7.50
C VAL A 64 5.52 5.96 6.95
N LYS A 65 5.59 4.70 7.39
CA LYS A 65 6.50 3.70 6.82
C LYS A 65 5.92 3.23 5.49
N PHE A 66 6.49 3.70 4.40
CA PHE A 66 5.99 3.41 3.06
C PHE A 66 6.80 2.29 2.39
N TYR A 67 6.10 1.26 1.91
CA TYR A 67 6.67 0.14 1.18
C TYR A 67 5.97 -0.05 -0.16
N ILE A 68 6.72 -0.51 -1.16
CA ILE A 68 6.20 -0.88 -2.47
C ILE A 68 6.50 -2.34 -2.76
N ILE A 69 5.59 -2.98 -3.49
CA ILE A 69 5.75 -4.35 -3.96
C ILE A 69 5.19 -4.45 -5.39
N ASN A 70 5.83 -5.25 -6.23
CA ASN A 70 5.26 -5.66 -7.52
C ASN A 70 4.80 -7.12 -7.41
N ALA A 71 3.63 -7.32 -6.79
CA ALA A 71 3.17 -8.66 -6.46
C ALA A 71 2.83 -9.48 -7.72
N THR A 72 2.38 -8.81 -8.79
CA THR A 72 2.12 -9.44 -10.10
C THR A 72 3.40 -10.02 -10.69
N LYS A 73 4.48 -9.23 -10.73
CA LYS A 73 5.77 -9.71 -11.26
C LYS A 73 6.31 -10.86 -10.42
N LEU A 74 6.31 -10.74 -9.09
CA LEU A 74 6.76 -11.81 -8.19
C LEU A 74 5.96 -13.11 -8.40
N ALA A 75 4.63 -13.03 -8.54
CA ALA A 75 3.81 -14.21 -8.79
C ALA A 75 4.13 -14.87 -10.14
N ILE A 76 4.42 -14.08 -11.18
CA ILE A 76 4.83 -14.58 -12.50
C ILE A 76 6.22 -15.23 -12.42
N ASP A 77 7.18 -14.59 -11.75
CA ASP A 77 8.54 -15.10 -11.58
C ASP A 77 8.56 -16.43 -10.78
N LEU A 78 7.60 -16.62 -9.88
CA LEU A 78 7.35 -17.88 -9.16
C LEU A 78 6.62 -18.94 -10.01
N GLY A 79 6.28 -18.64 -11.26
CA GLY A 79 5.62 -19.55 -12.20
C GLY A 79 4.10 -19.63 -12.06
N ASN A 80 3.45 -18.81 -11.23
CA ASN A 80 2.00 -18.82 -11.08
C ASN A 80 1.41 -17.43 -10.78
N ALA A 81 0.97 -16.73 -11.82
CA ALA A 81 0.31 -15.42 -11.68
C ALA A 81 -0.92 -15.42 -10.73
N LYS A 82 -1.53 -16.58 -10.47
CA LYS A 82 -2.70 -16.69 -9.57
C LYS A 82 -2.33 -16.58 -8.08
N VAL A 83 -1.05 -16.66 -7.69
CA VAL A 83 -0.64 -16.58 -6.28
C VAL A 83 -0.34 -15.17 -5.78
N LYS A 84 -0.69 -14.13 -6.55
CA LYS A 84 -0.55 -12.73 -6.15
C LYS A 84 -1.09 -12.45 -4.73
N ASN A 85 -2.24 -13.03 -4.39
CA ASN A 85 -2.85 -12.86 -3.07
C ASN A 85 -1.96 -13.41 -1.94
N THR A 86 -1.27 -14.54 -2.17
CA THR A 86 -0.35 -15.14 -1.20
C THR A 86 0.88 -14.25 -1.00
N VAL A 87 1.42 -13.67 -2.08
CA VAL A 87 2.54 -12.72 -2.00
C VAL A 87 2.17 -11.50 -1.14
N LEU A 88 0.99 -10.92 -1.40
CA LEU A 88 0.49 -9.76 -0.63
C LEU A 88 0.18 -10.13 0.82
N GLN A 89 -0.35 -11.33 1.06
CA GLN A 89 -0.57 -11.83 2.42
C GLN A 89 0.75 -12.00 3.18
N SER A 90 1.81 -12.51 2.54
CA SER A 90 3.13 -12.59 3.17
C SER A 90 3.68 -11.21 3.54
N ALA A 91 3.48 -10.21 2.67
CA ALA A 91 3.89 -8.83 2.94
C ALA A 91 3.15 -8.20 4.13
N PHE A 92 1.92 -8.64 4.43
CA PHE A 92 1.18 -8.18 5.61
C PHE A 92 1.77 -8.67 6.94
N PHE A 93 2.42 -9.84 6.96
CA PHE A 93 2.96 -10.44 8.19
C PHE A 93 4.45 -10.13 8.46
N THR A 94 5.07 -9.27 7.65
CA THR A 94 6.48 -8.89 7.77
C THR A 94 6.63 -7.61 8.58
#